data_AF-A0A963NYI4-F1
#
_entry.id   AF-A0A963NYI4-F1
#
_cell.length_a   1.000
_cell.length_b   1.000
_cell.length_c   1.000
_cell.angle_alpha   90.00
_cell.angle_beta   90.00
_cell.angle_gamma   90.00
#
_symmetry.space_group_name_H-M   'P 1'
#
loop_
_entity.id
_entity.type
_entity.pdbx_description
1 polymer ?
#
loop_
_entity_poly.entity_id
_entity_poly.type
_entity_poly.pdbx_seq_one_letter_code
_entity_poly.pdbx_strand_id
1 'polypeptide(L)'
;MLLLVIGAVDKRWIGRHKRSKNFVARDWQLLLDHMGNATLVTTPHILAETSNLLRKGGLAAPATDQLMSRLAQFISLAREQHIPARDVIGTQLYLRLGLTDAAILSIEEPDVHLLTTDVNLYIAAIRQGRKATNFNHLRDFAGASRLAPVPAAIYNPLTDNHKLHATGAEPCARPPAFAVSSTHPGSSSCRASRTR
;
A
#
# COMPACT_ATOMS: atom_id res chain seq x y z
N MET A 1 2.15 -4.78 1.63
CA MET A 1 2.90 -4.24 0.47
C MET A 1 4.39 -4.07 0.73
N LEU A 2 4.83 -3.47 1.85
CA LEU A 2 6.25 -3.17 2.09
C LEU A 2 7.21 -4.37 1.94
N LEU A 3 6.91 -5.51 2.57
CA LEU A 3 7.73 -6.72 2.49
C LEU A 3 7.88 -7.20 1.03
N LEU A 4 6.77 -7.17 0.26
CA LEU A 4 6.75 -7.54 -1.16
C LEU A 4 7.74 -6.70 -1.97
N VAL A 5 7.68 -5.37 -1.82
CA VAL A 5 8.55 -4.44 -2.56
C VAL A 5 10.02 -4.64 -2.21
N ILE A 6 10.35 -4.72 -0.93
CA ILE A 6 11.74 -4.84 -0.49
C ILE A 6 12.35 -6.15 -0.96
N GLY A 7 11.66 -7.28 -0.75
CA GLY A 7 12.19 -8.57 -1.13
C GLY A 7 12.26 -8.79 -2.65
N ALA A 8 11.42 -8.11 -3.43
CA ALA A 8 11.48 -8.13 -4.89
C ALA A 8 12.71 -7.41 -5.46
N VAL A 9 13.30 -6.46 -4.70
CA VAL A 9 14.56 -5.83 -5.08
C VAL A 9 15.75 -6.62 -4.54
N ASP A 10 15.83 -6.79 -3.22
CA ASP A 10 16.89 -7.54 -2.57
C ASP A 10 16.43 -8.05 -1.19
N LYS A 11 16.32 -9.39 -1.06
CA LYS A 11 15.90 -10.04 0.19
C LYS A 11 16.82 -9.70 1.37
N ARG A 12 18.08 -9.32 1.13
CA ARG A 12 19.03 -8.90 2.18
C ARG A 12 18.64 -7.58 2.84
N TRP A 13 17.79 -6.76 2.19
CA TRP A 13 17.34 -5.49 2.75
C TRP A 13 16.16 -5.63 3.70
N ILE A 14 15.46 -6.77 3.71
CA ILE A 14 14.30 -7.01 4.57
C ILE A 14 14.67 -6.80 6.05
N GLY A 15 15.75 -7.41 6.52
CA GLY A 15 16.23 -7.27 7.90
C GLY A 15 16.91 -5.93 8.20
N ARG A 16 17.31 -5.17 7.18
CA ARG A 16 18.01 -3.88 7.33
C ARG A 16 17.06 -2.68 7.35
N HIS A 17 15.92 -2.79 6.67
CA HIS A 17 14.95 -1.72 6.58
C HIS A 17 14.15 -1.59 7.88
N LYS A 18 14.13 -0.38 8.46
CA LYS A 18 13.59 -0.11 9.82
C LYS A 18 12.17 -0.62 10.06
N ARG A 19 11.34 -0.62 9.01
CA ARG A 19 9.92 -1.01 9.07
C ARG A 19 9.64 -2.48 8.73
N SER A 20 10.66 -3.24 8.33
CA SER A 20 10.54 -4.67 8.02
C SER A 20 11.54 -5.55 8.77
N LYS A 21 12.29 -4.99 9.73
CA LYS A 21 13.31 -5.71 10.53
C LYS A 21 12.79 -6.94 11.29
N ASN A 22 11.47 -7.03 11.51
CA ASN A 22 10.84 -8.19 12.15
C ASN A 22 10.61 -9.36 11.17
N PHE A 23 10.96 -9.18 9.90
CA PHE A 23 10.86 -10.19 8.86
C PHE A 23 12.24 -10.62 8.37
N VAL A 24 12.28 -11.81 7.77
CA VAL A 24 13.47 -12.39 7.12
C VAL A 24 13.17 -12.78 5.68
N ALA A 25 14.21 -13.18 4.92
CA ALA A 25 14.06 -13.61 3.53
C ALA A 25 13.05 -14.76 3.35
N ARG A 26 12.95 -15.67 4.32
CA ARG A 26 11.96 -16.76 4.32
C ARG A 26 10.52 -16.24 4.39
N ASP A 27 10.27 -15.18 5.16
CA ASP A 27 8.94 -14.57 5.26
C ASP A 27 8.50 -14.00 3.90
N TRP A 28 9.44 -13.43 3.13
CA TRP A 28 9.11 -12.99 1.77
C TRP A 28 8.76 -14.15 0.84
N GLN A 29 9.44 -15.29 0.96
CA GLN A 29 9.08 -16.47 0.18
C GLN A 29 7.69 -16.99 0.56
N LEU A 30 7.41 -17.11 1.86
CA LEU A 30 6.10 -17.50 2.37
C LEU A 30 4.99 -16.56 1.89
N LEU A 31 5.27 -15.26 1.83
CA LEU A 31 4.36 -14.27 1.26
C LEU A 31 4.05 -14.57 -0.21
N LEU A 32 5.06 -14.84 -1.03
CA LEU A 32 4.85 -15.17 -2.44
C LEU A 32 4.09 -16.48 -2.62
N ASP A 33 4.44 -17.52 -1.87
CA ASP A 33 3.79 -18.82 -1.95
C ASP A 33 2.30 -18.71 -1.59
N HIS A 34 1.97 -17.88 -0.59
CA HIS A 34 0.59 -17.62 -0.21
C HIS A 34 -0.17 -16.75 -1.22
N MET A 35 0.50 -15.76 -1.82
CA MET A 35 -0.10 -14.91 -2.84
C MET A 35 -0.35 -15.67 -4.16
N GLY A 36 0.51 -16.63 -4.52
CA GLY A 36 0.43 -17.36 -5.78
C GLY A 36 0.36 -16.41 -6.99
N ASN A 37 -0.69 -16.55 -7.80
CA ASN A 37 -0.97 -15.72 -8.98
C ASN A 37 -1.99 -14.60 -8.72
N ALA A 38 -2.27 -14.26 -7.46
CA ALA A 38 -3.27 -13.25 -7.14
C ALA A 38 -2.88 -11.88 -7.69
N THR A 39 -3.88 -11.16 -8.23
CA THR A 39 -3.73 -9.75 -8.60
C THR A 39 -3.66 -8.88 -7.35
N LEU A 40 -2.72 -7.94 -7.31
CA LEU A 40 -2.59 -7.01 -6.20
C LEU A 40 -3.72 -5.98 -6.25
N VAL A 41 -4.53 -5.90 -5.19
CA VAL A 41 -5.52 -4.83 -4.99
C VAL A 41 -4.95 -3.82 -4.01
N THR A 42 -5.07 -2.53 -4.32
CA THR A 42 -4.51 -1.44 -3.52
C THR A 42 -5.44 -0.23 -3.49
N THR A 43 -5.11 0.74 -2.63
CA THR A 43 -5.73 2.06 -2.59
C THR A 43 -4.65 3.14 -2.66
N PRO A 44 -4.98 4.39 -3.05
CA PRO A 44 -4.05 5.50 -2.96
C PRO A 44 -3.43 5.66 -1.56
N HIS A 45 -4.19 5.34 -0.50
CA HIS A 45 -3.71 5.40 0.88
C HIS A 45 -2.59 4.38 1.15
N ILE A 46 -2.76 3.13 0.70
CA ILE A 46 -1.71 2.09 0.83
C ILE A 46 -0.46 2.47 0.03
N LEU A 47 -0.63 3.02 -1.17
CA LEU A 47 0.47 3.44 -2.02
C LEU A 47 1.26 4.61 -1.41
N ALA A 48 0.55 5.63 -0.94
CA ALA A 48 1.15 6.77 -0.26
C ALA A 48 1.90 6.33 1.00
N GLU A 49 1.29 5.52 1.86
CA GLU A 49 1.91 4.99 3.07
C GLU A 49 3.15 4.15 2.75
N THR A 50 3.04 3.23 1.77
CA THR A 50 4.16 2.38 1.36
C THR A 50 5.32 3.22 0.81
N SER A 51 5.05 4.20 -0.05
CA SER A 51 6.08 5.09 -0.60
C SER A 51 6.81 5.86 0.50
N ASN A 52 6.08 6.36 1.49
CA ASN A 52 6.64 7.08 2.64
C ASN A 52 7.49 6.16 3.52
N LEU A 53 7.04 4.93 3.77
CA LEU A 53 7.77 3.96 4.58
C LEU A 53 9.07 3.50 3.90
N LEU A 54 9.07 3.29 2.58
CA LEU A 54 10.27 2.94 1.82
C LEU A 54 11.35 4.05 1.93
N ARG A 55 10.95 5.32 1.78
CA ARG A 55 11.88 6.46 1.90
C ARG A 55 12.42 6.64 3.32
N LYS A 56 11.61 6.37 4.35
CA LYS A 56 11.99 6.51 5.77
C LYS A 56 12.66 5.24 6.33
N GLY A 57 12.98 4.29 5.47
CA GLY A 57 13.48 2.95 5.79
C GLY A 57 14.90 2.87 6.36
N GLY A 58 15.68 3.95 6.24
CA GLY A 58 17.09 3.99 6.66
C GLY A 58 18.07 3.37 5.66
N LEU A 59 17.63 3.05 4.44
CA LEU A 59 18.51 2.71 3.33
C LEU A 59 18.92 3.99 2.60
N ALA A 60 20.17 4.06 2.16
CA ALA A 60 20.67 5.16 1.35
C ALA A 60 20.51 4.85 -0.14
N ALA A 61 20.65 5.87 -0.99
CA ALA A 61 20.82 5.64 -2.43
C ALA A 61 22.06 4.76 -2.70
N PRO A 62 22.03 3.89 -3.72
CA PRO A 62 20.97 3.72 -4.72
C PRO A 62 19.81 2.80 -4.28
N ALA A 63 19.86 2.21 -3.09
CA ALA A 63 18.90 1.21 -2.65
C ALA A 63 17.46 1.75 -2.58
N THR A 64 17.29 2.95 -2.00
CA THR A 64 15.97 3.60 -1.92
C THR A 64 15.40 3.92 -3.29
N ASP A 65 16.22 4.28 -4.27
CA ASP A 65 15.75 4.57 -5.63
C ASP A 65 15.25 3.29 -6.32
N GLN A 66 15.98 2.18 -6.16
CA GLN A 66 15.54 0.88 -6.66
C GLN A 66 14.22 0.42 -6.04
N LEU A 67 14.02 0.67 -4.73
CA LEU A 67 12.75 0.40 -4.06
C LEU A 67 11.60 1.24 -4.62
N MET A 68 11.84 2.53 -4.89
CA MET A 68 10.83 3.41 -5.48
C MET A 68 10.51 3.02 -6.93
N SER A 69 11.52 2.65 -7.73
CA SER A 69 11.30 2.11 -9.08
C SER A 69 10.51 0.80 -9.05
N ARG A 70 10.79 -0.08 -8.10
CA ARG A 70 10.03 -1.32 -7.92
C ARG A 70 8.59 -1.04 -7.50
N LEU A 71 8.37 -0.08 -6.60
CA LEU A 71 7.02 0.34 -6.22
C LEU A 71 6.24 0.83 -7.44
N ALA A 72 6.85 1.61 -8.33
CA ALA A 72 6.20 2.08 -9.55
C ALA A 72 5.72 0.92 -10.46
N GLN A 73 6.54 -0.13 -10.60
CA GLN A 73 6.15 -1.33 -11.35
C GLN A 73 4.97 -2.07 -10.69
N PHE A 74 4.97 -2.19 -9.36
CA PHE A 74 3.83 -2.76 -8.66
C PHE A 74 2.55 -1.93 -8.85
N ILE A 75 2.65 -0.61 -8.82
CA ILE A 75 1.50 0.29 -9.06
C ILE A 75 0.94 0.08 -10.46
N SER A 76 1.79 -0.02 -11.50
CA SER A 76 1.32 -0.24 -12.88
C SER A 76 0.61 -1.58 -13.10
N LEU A 77 0.80 -2.55 -12.21
CA LEU A 77 0.21 -3.89 -12.31
C LEU A 77 -0.89 -4.13 -11.27
N ALA A 78 -1.06 -3.21 -10.32
CA ALA A 78 -2.07 -3.32 -9.29
C ALA A 78 -3.44 -2.85 -9.80
N ARG A 79 -4.49 -3.48 -9.28
CA ARG A 79 -5.85 -2.96 -9.38
C ARG A 79 -6.04 -1.95 -8.26
N GLU A 80 -5.93 -0.67 -8.60
CA GLU A 80 -6.14 0.42 -7.65
C GLU A 80 -7.64 0.76 -7.56
N GLN A 81 -8.18 0.73 -6.33
CA GLN A 81 -9.50 1.24 -6.02
C GLN A 81 -9.37 2.56 -5.27
N HIS A 82 -9.87 3.65 -5.87
CA HIS A 82 -9.91 4.95 -5.23
C HIS A 82 -11.14 5.07 -4.33
N ILE A 83 -10.90 5.19 -3.02
CA ILE A 83 -11.93 5.37 -2.00
C ILE A 83 -11.75 6.76 -1.42
N PRO A 84 -12.70 7.70 -1.62
CA PRO A 84 -12.55 9.05 -1.09
C PRO A 84 -12.43 9.05 0.43
N ALA A 85 -11.43 9.76 0.97
CA ALA A 85 -11.20 9.82 2.42
C ALA A 85 -12.44 10.29 3.20
N ARG A 86 -13.24 11.20 2.62
CA ARG A 86 -14.50 11.68 3.22
C ARG A 86 -15.54 10.57 3.43
N ASP A 87 -15.52 9.54 2.59
CA ASP A 87 -16.43 8.39 2.70
C ASP A 87 -15.91 7.43 3.79
N VAL A 88 -14.59 7.29 3.91
CA VAL A 88 -13.92 6.47 4.94
C VAL A 88 -14.16 7.02 6.35
N ILE A 89 -14.04 8.34 6.54
CA ILE A 89 -14.24 8.97 7.86
C ILE A 89 -15.68 8.87 8.36
N GLY A 90 -16.64 8.62 7.47
CA GLY A 90 -18.04 8.35 7.83
C GLY A 90 -18.26 6.97 8.46
N THR A 91 -17.26 6.09 8.40
CA THR A 91 -17.33 4.74 8.96
C THR A 91 -16.88 4.73 10.43
N GLN A 92 -17.49 3.85 11.24
CA GLN A 92 -17.02 3.61 12.62
C GLN A 92 -15.60 3.01 12.68
N LEU A 93 -15.10 2.49 11.55
CA LEU A 93 -13.77 1.92 11.47
C LEU A 93 -12.67 2.98 11.52
N TYR A 94 -12.94 4.17 10.98
CA TYR A 94 -11.95 5.25 10.93
C TYR A 94 -11.41 5.61 12.31
N LEU A 95 -12.30 5.80 13.30
CA LEU A 95 -11.88 6.17 14.66
C LEU A 95 -11.02 5.11 15.34
N ARG A 96 -11.23 3.83 14.98
CA ARG A 96 -10.51 2.71 15.60
C ARG A 96 -9.21 2.35 14.88
N LEU A 97 -9.20 2.41 13.56
CA LEU A 97 -8.13 1.88 12.72
C LEU A 97 -7.32 2.97 12.00
N GLY A 98 -7.86 4.18 11.91
CA GLY A 98 -7.29 5.24 11.08
C GLY A 98 -7.66 5.11 9.60
N LEU A 99 -7.21 6.09 8.81
CA LEU A 99 -7.66 6.28 7.43
C LEU A 99 -7.26 5.13 6.50
N THR A 100 -5.99 4.74 6.49
CA THR A 100 -5.46 3.70 5.58
C THR A 100 -6.18 2.37 5.80
N ASP A 101 -6.27 1.94 7.05
CA ASP A 101 -6.86 0.65 7.42
C ASP A 101 -8.37 0.63 7.26
N ALA A 102 -9.07 1.73 7.59
CA ALA A 102 -10.49 1.84 7.30
C ALA A 102 -10.76 1.82 5.78
N ALA A 103 -9.92 2.47 4.96
CA ALA A 103 -10.04 2.42 3.51
C ALA A 103 -9.83 1.00 2.95
N ILE A 104 -8.90 0.21 3.51
CA ILE A 104 -8.74 -1.22 3.14
C ILE A 104 -10.05 -1.98 3.31
N LEU A 105 -10.76 -1.74 4.43
CA LEU A 105 -12.03 -2.38 4.74
C LEU A 105 -13.22 -1.78 3.98
N SER A 106 -13.01 -0.74 3.18
CA SER A 106 -13.98 -0.15 2.25
C SER A 106 -13.75 -0.59 0.80
N ILE A 107 -12.76 -1.45 0.51
CA ILE A 107 -12.56 -2.04 -0.83
C ILE A 107 -13.78 -2.89 -1.18
N GLU A 108 -14.36 -2.65 -2.35
CA GLU A 108 -15.58 -3.32 -2.84
C GLU A 108 -15.27 -4.40 -3.88
N GLU A 109 -14.00 -4.54 -4.22
CA GLU A 109 -13.52 -5.53 -5.16
C GLU A 109 -13.96 -6.96 -4.75
N PRO A 110 -14.65 -7.70 -5.63
CA PRO A 110 -15.05 -9.07 -5.34
C PRO A 110 -13.83 -9.96 -5.09
N ASP A 111 -14.04 -10.95 -4.22
CA ASP A 111 -13.05 -12.00 -3.92
C ASP A 111 -11.67 -11.49 -3.43
N VAL A 112 -11.63 -10.34 -2.77
CA VAL A 112 -10.40 -9.84 -2.15
C VAL A 112 -10.11 -10.53 -0.83
N HIS A 113 -8.88 -11.03 -0.73
CA HIS A 113 -8.33 -11.59 0.50
C HIS A 113 -7.34 -10.63 1.13
N LEU A 114 -7.63 -10.19 2.35
CA LEU A 114 -6.73 -9.32 3.11
C LEU A 114 -5.60 -10.12 3.75
N LEU A 115 -4.36 -9.80 3.41
CA LEU A 115 -3.18 -10.30 4.12
C LEU A 115 -2.55 -9.18 4.97
N THR A 116 -2.54 -9.36 6.29
CA THR A 116 -2.03 -8.34 7.23
C THR A 116 -1.26 -8.96 8.40
N THR A 117 -0.39 -8.19 9.04
CA THR A 117 0.20 -8.55 10.35
C THR A 117 -0.43 -7.78 11.50
N ASP A 118 -1.28 -6.79 11.20
CA ASP A 118 -2.00 -6.00 12.20
C ASP A 118 -3.22 -6.79 12.71
N VAL A 119 -3.24 -7.06 14.02
CA VAL A 119 -4.30 -7.84 14.67
C VAL A 119 -5.64 -7.10 14.71
N ASN A 120 -5.63 -5.77 14.87
CA ASN A 120 -6.85 -4.98 14.94
C ASN A 120 -7.53 -4.90 13.57
N LEU A 121 -6.75 -4.69 12.52
CA LEU A 121 -7.23 -4.73 11.14
C LEU A 121 -7.73 -6.14 10.77
N TYR A 122 -7.00 -7.19 11.12
CA TYR A 122 -7.44 -8.58 10.90
C TYR A 122 -8.78 -8.87 11.57
N ILE A 123 -8.92 -8.58 12.87
CA ILE A 123 -10.17 -8.79 13.61
C ILE A 123 -11.31 -7.97 13.01
N ALA A 124 -11.04 -6.72 12.62
CA ALA A 124 -12.03 -5.86 11.99
C ALA A 124 -12.53 -6.43 10.65
N ALA A 125 -11.64 -6.97 9.82
CA ALA A 125 -11.98 -7.61 8.56
C ALA A 125 -12.88 -8.84 8.77
N ILE A 126 -12.49 -9.72 9.69
CA ILE A 126 -13.28 -10.93 10.01
C ILE A 126 -14.66 -10.56 10.55
N ARG A 127 -14.77 -9.54 11.40
CA ARG A 127 -16.06 -9.05 11.92
C ARG A 127 -16.98 -8.49 10.84
N GLN A 128 -16.44 -8.01 9.72
CA GLN A 128 -17.21 -7.59 8.55
C GLN A 128 -17.51 -8.73 7.57
N GLY A 129 -17.14 -9.98 7.89
CA GLY A 129 -17.33 -11.13 7.01
C GLY A 129 -16.36 -11.16 5.82
N ARG A 130 -15.26 -10.39 5.85
CA ARG A 130 -14.25 -10.39 4.79
C ARG A 130 -13.29 -11.57 4.91
N LYS A 131 -12.77 -12.05 3.78
CA LYS A 131 -11.66 -13.00 3.74
C LYS A 131 -10.38 -12.31 4.20
N ALA A 132 -9.77 -12.81 5.27
CA ALA A 132 -8.53 -12.26 5.79
C ALA A 132 -7.63 -13.33 6.40
N THR A 133 -6.32 -13.13 6.32
CA THR A 133 -5.30 -13.93 7.00
C THR A 133 -4.35 -13.02 7.77
N ASN A 134 -4.13 -13.35 9.03
CA ASN A 134 -3.03 -12.78 9.79
C ASN A 134 -1.73 -13.52 9.38
N PHE A 135 -0.82 -12.80 8.73
CA PHE A 135 0.43 -13.35 8.22
C PHE A 135 1.34 -13.88 9.34
N ASN A 136 1.20 -13.40 10.58
CA ASN A 136 1.93 -14.00 11.71
C ASN A 136 1.53 -15.46 11.94
N HIS A 137 0.26 -15.82 11.77
CA HIS A 137 -0.18 -17.21 11.91
C HIS A 137 0.46 -18.12 10.84
N LEU A 138 0.65 -17.61 9.61
CA LEU A 138 1.34 -18.36 8.55
C LEU A 138 2.82 -18.59 8.91
N ARG A 139 3.47 -17.57 9.48
CA ARG A 139 4.87 -17.66 9.91
C ARG A 139 5.05 -18.66 11.05
N ASP A 140 4.14 -18.65 12.02
CA ASP A 140 4.15 -19.59 13.14
C ASP A 140 3.98 -21.03 12.64
N PHE A 141 3.03 -21.25 11.73
CA PHE A 141 2.80 -22.56 11.12
C PHE A 141 4.00 -23.05 10.29
N ALA A 142 4.61 -22.18 9.49
CA ALA A 142 5.80 -22.50 8.70
C ALA A 142 7.08 -22.65 9.55
N GLY A 143 7.13 -22.04 10.73
CA GLY A 143 8.19 -22.24 11.73
C GLY A 143 8.04 -23.58 12.46
N ALA A 144 6.80 -23.99 12.73
CA ALA A 144 6.48 -25.27 13.35
C ALA A 144 6.57 -26.47 12.37
N SER A 145 6.28 -26.25 11.10
CA SER A 145 6.32 -27.27 10.05
C SER A 145 7.61 -27.20 9.24
N ARG A 146 8.41 -28.28 9.20
CA ARG A 146 9.51 -28.43 8.23
C ARG A 146 8.93 -28.64 6.82
N LEU A 147 8.34 -27.62 6.22
CA LEU A 147 7.82 -27.73 4.86
C LEU A 147 8.99 -27.72 3.86
N ALA A 148 9.02 -28.74 3.01
CA ALA A 148 9.88 -28.79 1.85
C ALA A 148 9.59 -27.59 0.93
N PRO A 149 10.60 -27.04 0.24
CA PRO A 149 10.41 -25.90 -0.66
C PRO A 149 9.40 -26.26 -1.76
N VAL A 150 8.41 -25.39 -1.96
CA VAL A 150 7.50 -25.45 -3.11
C VAL A 150 8.31 -25.04 -4.36
N PRO A 151 8.15 -25.71 -5.52
CA PRO A 151 8.94 -25.42 -6.71
C PRO A 151 8.74 -23.97 -7.17
N ALA A 152 9.85 -23.28 -7.45
CA ALA A 152 9.91 -21.86 -7.82
C ALA A 152 9.34 -21.50 -9.21
N ALA A 153 8.48 -22.34 -9.79
CA ALA A 153 7.95 -22.16 -11.14
C ALA A 153 6.45 -21.87 -11.10
N ILE A 154 6.09 -20.71 -10.54
CA ILE A 154 4.83 -20.06 -10.87
C ILE A 154 5.24 -18.72 -11.50
N TYR A 155 4.97 -18.56 -12.79
CA TYR A 155 5.21 -17.31 -13.51
C TYR A 155 4.46 -16.18 -12.82
N ASN A 156 5.18 -15.37 -12.05
CA ASN A 156 4.65 -14.17 -11.45
C ASN A 156 5.29 -12.98 -12.17
N PRO A 157 4.54 -12.25 -13.03
CA PRO A 157 5.06 -11.10 -13.78
C PRO A 157 5.56 -9.97 -12.85
N LEU A 158 5.28 -10.04 -11.55
CA LEU A 158 5.79 -9.12 -10.53
C LEU A 158 7.21 -9.43 -10.05
N THR A 159 7.80 -10.56 -10.42
CA THR A 159 9.08 -11.07 -9.88
C THR A 159 10.20 -11.25 -10.90
N ASP A 160 9.92 -11.11 -12.21
CA ASP A 160 10.94 -11.28 -13.24
C ASP A 160 11.71 -9.98 -13.49
N ASN A 161 13.04 -10.07 -13.45
CA ASN A 161 13.98 -8.95 -13.59
C ASN A 161 14.57 -8.82 -15.00
N HIS A 162 14.18 -9.67 -15.94
CA HIS A 162 14.77 -9.67 -17.27
C HIS A 162 13.95 -8.90 -18.30
N LYS A 163 14.56 -7.80 -18.76
CA LYS A 163 14.31 -6.99 -19.97
C LYS A 163 13.10 -6.05 -19.95
N LEU A 164 13.39 -4.76 -19.73
CA LEU A 164 12.89 -3.68 -20.57
C LEU A 164 14.03 -2.67 -20.77
N HIS A 165 14.63 -2.73 -21.96
CA HIS A 165 15.62 -1.76 -22.42
C HIS A 165 14.97 -0.38 -22.57
N ALA A 166 15.80 0.64 -22.35
CA ALA A 166 15.48 2.05 -22.41
C ALA A 166 14.80 2.47 -23.72
N THR A 167 13.74 3.28 -23.58
CA THR A 167 13.34 4.26 -24.60
C THR A 167 12.89 5.55 -23.91
N GLY A 168 13.68 6.60 -24.11
CA GLY A 168 13.31 8.03 -24.15
C GLY A 168 12.44 8.60 -23.03
N ALA A 169 13.07 9.23 -22.03
CA ALA A 169 12.39 10.19 -21.16
C ALA A 169 12.58 11.62 -21.71
N GLU A 170 11.51 12.25 -22.19
CA GLU A 170 11.41 13.71 -22.24
C GLU A 170 10.97 14.24 -20.86
N PRO A 171 11.31 15.50 -20.49
CA PRO A 171 11.08 16.00 -19.15
C PRO A 171 9.61 16.41 -18.95
N CYS A 172 8.89 15.67 -18.10
CA CYS A 172 7.54 16.04 -17.68
C CYS A 172 7.58 17.23 -16.72
N ALA A 173 6.81 18.28 -17.07
CA ALA A 173 6.70 19.54 -16.37
C ALA A 173 6.22 19.39 -14.91
N ARG A 174 6.64 20.33 -14.05
CA ARG A 174 6.25 20.43 -12.64
C ARG A 174 4.71 20.46 -12.49
N PRO A 175 4.10 19.72 -11.54
CA PRO A 175 2.70 19.94 -11.20
C PRO A 175 2.53 21.30 -10.49
N PRO A 176 1.42 22.03 -10.72
CA PRO A 176 1.17 23.27 -10.00
C PRO A 176 0.90 22.99 -8.52
N ALA A 177 1.36 23.92 -7.70
CA ALA A 177 1.10 23.98 -6.27
C ALA A 177 -0.40 23.95 -5.97
N PHE A 178 -0.75 23.36 -4.82
CA PHE A 178 -2.08 23.34 -4.22
C PHE A 178 -2.84 24.67 -4.44
N ALA A 179 -3.95 24.62 -5.16
CA ALA A 179 -4.92 25.70 -5.19
C ALA A 179 -5.82 25.59 -3.94
N VAL A 180 -5.61 26.47 -2.96
CA VAL A 180 -6.59 26.74 -1.93
C VAL A 180 -7.63 27.68 -2.54
N SER A 181 -8.87 27.22 -2.70
CA SER A 181 -9.98 28.11 -3.02
C SER A 181 -10.35 28.90 -1.77
N SER A 182 -9.95 30.16 -1.70
CA SER A 182 -10.46 31.11 -0.72
C SER A 182 -11.73 31.77 -1.28
N THR A 183 -12.89 31.20 -1.02
CA THR A 183 -14.14 31.97 -1.09
C THR A 183 -14.28 32.77 0.20
N HIS A 184 -13.92 34.05 0.15
CA HIS A 184 -14.40 35.05 1.12
C HIS A 184 -15.89 35.32 0.87
N PRO A 185 -16.74 35.41 1.91
CA PRO A 185 -18.07 35.96 1.77
C PRO A 185 -17.99 37.49 1.64
N GLY A 186 -18.33 38.00 0.46
CA GLY A 186 -18.49 39.43 0.22
C GLY A 186 -19.68 39.97 1.03
N SER A 187 -19.38 40.92 1.91
CA SER A 187 -20.35 41.75 2.63
C SER A 187 -21.14 42.62 1.64
N SER A 188 -22.45 42.38 1.53
CA SER A 188 -23.39 43.28 0.88
C SER A 188 -23.70 44.46 1.82
N SER A 189 -23.18 45.64 1.51
CA SER A 189 -23.65 46.89 2.10
C SER A 189 -24.93 47.36 1.39
N CYS A 190 -26.09 47.16 2.02
CA CYS A 190 -27.31 47.86 1.65
C CYS A 190 -27.36 49.20 2.38
N ARG A 191 -27.09 50.28 1.64
CA ARG A 191 -27.32 51.66 2.06
C ARG A 191 -28.80 52.00 1.83
N ALA A 192 -29.59 52.06 2.89
CA ALA A 192 -30.93 52.62 2.87
C ALA A 192 -30.89 54.13 3.16
N SER A 193 -31.63 54.87 2.35
CA SER A 193 -31.77 56.32 2.31
C SER A 193 -32.62 56.88 3.47
N ARG A 194 -32.33 58.16 3.81
CA ARG A 194 -33.10 59.07 4.66
C ARG A 194 -34.62 58.98 4.49
N THR A 195 -35.36 59.12 5.58
CA THR A 195 -36.49 60.06 5.69
C THR A 195 -36.93 60.27 7.14
N ARG A 196 -37.07 61.58 7.47
CA ARG A 196 -37.70 62.23 8.64
C ARG A 196 -37.05 62.07 10.01
#